data_AF-A0A815C6P1-F1
#
_entry.id   AF-A0A815C6P1-F1
#
_cell.length_a   1.000
_cell.length_b   1.000
_cell.length_c   1.000
_cell.angle_alpha   90.00
_cell.angle_beta   90.00
_cell.angle_gamma   90.00
#
_symmetry.space_group_name_H-M   'P 1'
#
loop_
_entity.id
_entity.type
_entity.pdbx_description
1 polymer ?
#
loop_
_entity_poly.entity_id
_entity_poly.type
_entity_poly.pdbx_seq_one_letter_code
_entity_poly.pdbx_strand_id
1 'polypeptide(L)'
;MDRVNTLFLEKVLKNLSKFSGTTQQRVNDWLLTINQVFDACELSEQQRRKWAIGFLSDEALKWYNRQLIKFETWSDFQNALKDNFPSPPDPSRSIIHQQILCWKQGDTEIFTAYYC
;
A
#
# COMPACT_ATOMS: atom_id res chain seq x y z
N MET A 1 -18.24 18.82 -7.07
CA MET A 1 -16.86 18.42 -7.41
C MET A 1 -16.41 19.31 -8.54
N ASP A 2 -15.40 20.11 -8.28
CA ASP A 2 -14.95 21.14 -9.22
C ASP A 2 -14.24 20.53 -10.43
N ARG A 3 -14.44 21.15 -11.59
CA ARG A 3 -13.86 20.71 -12.88
C ARG A 3 -12.34 20.59 -12.81
N VAL A 4 -11.69 21.42 -11.99
CA VAL A 4 -10.25 21.40 -11.73
C VAL A 4 -9.82 20.10 -11.03
N ASN A 5 -10.56 19.64 -10.02
CA ASN A 5 -10.24 18.41 -9.28
C ASN A 5 -10.41 17.18 -10.18
N THR A 6 -11.42 17.16 -11.04
CA THR A 6 -11.60 16.08 -12.03
C THR A 6 -10.44 16.01 -13.01
N LEU A 7 -10.02 17.14 -13.60
CA LEU A 7 -8.89 17.18 -14.53
C LEU A 7 -7.57 16.79 -13.87
N PHE A 8 -7.37 17.22 -12.61
CA PHE A 8 -6.21 16.81 -11.83
C PHE A 8 -6.22 15.29 -11.60
N LEU A 9 -7.35 14.72 -11.15
CA LEU A 9 -7.45 13.29 -10.93
C LEU A 9 -7.22 12.50 -12.21
N GLU A 10 -7.79 12.89 -13.35
CA GLU A 10 -7.54 12.24 -14.64
C GLU A 10 -6.05 12.26 -15.02
N LYS A 11 -5.36 13.38 -14.76
CA LYS A 11 -3.92 13.51 -14.98
C LYS A 11 -3.13 12.60 -14.04
N VAL A 12 -3.51 12.54 -12.77
CA VAL A 12 -2.88 11.62 -11.79
C VAL A 12 -3.14 10.18 -12.19
N LEU A 13 -4.35 9.82 -12.61
CA LEU A 13 -4.73 8.48 -13.05
C LEU A 13 -3.92 7.97 -14.24
N LYS A 14 -3.46 8.88 -15.11
CA LYS A 14 -2.59 8.58 -16.25
C LYS A 14 -1.12 8.41 -15.87
N ASN A 15 -0.66 9.08 -14.82
CA ASN A 15 0.76 9.13 -14.43
C ASN A 15 1.09 8.24 -13.23
N LEU A 16 0.13 7.99 -12.35
CA LEU A 16 0.30 7.19 -11.15
C LEU A 16 0.30 5.71 -11.54
N SER A 17 1.20 4.95 -10.94
CA SER A 17 1.26 3.50 -11.13
C SER A 17 -0.03 2.85 -10.63
N LYS A 18 -0.70 2.12 -11.52
CA LYS A 18 -1.87 1.33 -11.15
C LYS A 18 -1.46 0.18 -10.23
N PHE A 19 -2.34 -0.13 -9.29
CA PHE A 19 -2.16 -1.28 -8.43
C PHE A 19 -2.72 -2.52 -9.12
N SER A 20 -1.83 -3.44 -9.48
CA SER A 20 -2.15 -4.70 -10.13
C SER A 20 -2.38 -5.83 -9.14
N GLY A 21 -1.96 -5.65 -7.88
CA GLY A 21 -2.04 -6.67 -6.84
C GLY A 21 -0.92 -7.70 -6.88
N THR A 22 0.19 -7.39 -7.55
CA THR A 22 1.38 -8.26 -7.54
C THR A 22 2.09 -8.21 -6.18
N THR A 23 2.73 -9.32 -5.80
CA THR A 23 3.42 -9.47 -4.50
C THR A 23 4.60 -8.51 -4.28
N GLN A 24 5.06 -7.82 -5.33
CA GLN A 24 6.10 -6.79 -5.23
C GLN A 24 5.53 -5.41 -4.88
N GLN A 25 4.22 -5.18 -5.11
CA GLN A 25 3.58 -3.92 -4.79
C GLN A 25 3.16 -3.90 -3.32
N ARG A 26 3.69 -2.93 -2.57
CA ARG A 26 3.29 -2.68 -1.19
C ARG A 26 1.96 -1.93 -1.18
N VAL A 27 0.88 -2.66 -0.89
CA VAL A 27 -0.49 -2.09 -0.84
C VAL A 27 -0.58 -0.87 0.09
N ASN A 28 0.18 -0.86 1.18
CA ASN A 28 0.20 0.26 2.13
C ASN A 28 0.79 1.55 1.51
N ASP A 29 1.88 1.43 0.77
CA ASP A 29 2.54 2.57 0.13
C ASP A 29 1.66 3.16 -0.99
N TRP A 30 1.01 2.28 -1.75
CA TRP A 30 0.04 2.69 -2.76
C TRP A 30 -1.18 3.37 -2.14
N LEU A 31 -1.76 2.80 -1.08
CA LEU A 31 -2.89 3.40 -0.36
C LEU A 31 -2.54 4.77 0.24
N LEU A 32 -1.34 4.91 0.80
CA LEU A 32 -0.85 6.19 1.31
C LEU A 32 -0.84 7.25 0.21
N THR A 33 -0.26 6.92 -0.95
CA THR A 33 -0.17 7.83 -2.08
C THR A 33 -1.55 8.24 -2.60
N ILE A 34 -2.47 7.29 -2.72
CA ILE A 34 -3.84 7.58 -3.17
C ILE A 34 -4.62 8.40 -2.16
N ASN A 35 -4.48 8.12 -0.87
CA ASN A 35 -5.16 8.90 0.16
C ASN A 35 -4.71 10.37 0.11
N GLN A 36 -3.40 10.63 -0.06
CA GLN A 36 -2.89 11.99 -0.22
C GLN A 36 -3.50 12.72 -1.43
N VAL A 37 -3.65 12.03 -2.56
CA VAL A 37 -4.30 12.58 -3.76
C VAL A 37 -5.77 12.89 -3.50
N PHE A 38 -6.49 11.97 -2.83
CA PHE A 38 -7.89 12.13 -2.52
C PHE A 38 -8.16 13.22 -1.49
N ASP A 39 -7.28 13.37 -0.51
CA ASP A 39 -7.32 14.44 0.49
C ASP A 39 -7.04 15.79 -0.18
N ALA A 40 -6.05 15.88 -1.08
CA ALA A 40 -5.75 17.09 -1.84
C ALA A 40 -6.88 17.54 -2.79
N CYS A 41 -7.73 16.60 -3.21
CA CYS A 41 -8.92 16.86 -4.02
C CYS A 41 -10.22 17.00 -3.19
N GLU A 42 -10.11 16.93 -1.86
CA GLU A 42 -11.23 16.98 -0.91
C GLU A 42 -12.36 16.00 -1.26
N LEU A 43 -11.98 14.78 -1.65
CA LEU A 43 -12.96 13.77 -2.06
C LEU A 43 -13.72 13.20 -0.88
N SER A 44 -15.05 13.18 -1.00
CA SER A 44 -15.94 12.42 -0.12
C SER A 44 -15.69 10.92 -0.24
N GLU A 45 -16.05 10.13 0.78
CA GLU A 45 -15.89 8.68 0.75
C GLU A 45 -16.51 8.01 -0.50
N GLN A 46 -17.70 8.47 -0.89
CA GLN A 46 -18.38 7.93 -2.07
C GLN A 46 -17.59 8.21 -3.36
N GLN A 47 -16.95 9.37 -3.46
CA GLN A 47 -16.10 9.72 -4.59
C GLN A 47 -14.81 8.92 -4.59
N ARG A 48 -14.16 8.74 -3.43
CA ARG A 48 -12.95 7.92 -3.29
C ARG A 48 -13.18 6.50 -3.82
N ARG A 49 -14.30 5.87 -3.46
CA ARG A 49 -14.68 4.54 -3.96
C ARG A 49 -14.84 4.51 -5.48
N LYS A 50 -15.53 5.51 -6.05
CA LYS A 50 -15.71 5.60 -7.51
C LYS A 50 -14.39 5.76 -8.26
N TRP A 51 -13.51 6.62 -7.75
CA TRP A 51 -12.23 6.91 -8.39
C TRP A 51 -11.20 5.80 -8.20
N ALA A 52 -11.22 5.09 -7.06
CA ALA A 52 -10.28 4.03 -6.74
C ALA A 52 -10.22 2.94 -7.81
N ILE A 53 -11.35 2.62 -8.44
CA ILE A 53 -11.44 1.65 -9.55
C ILE A 53 -10.47 2.01 -10.69
N GLY A 54 -10.34 3.31 -11.01
CA GLY A 54 -9.46 3.78 -12.07
C GLY A 54 -7.97 3.56 -11.78
N PHE A 55 -7.62 3.44 -10.50
CA PHE A 55 -6.25 3.20 -10.05
C PHE A 55 -5.91 1.72 -9.88
N LEU A 56 -6.88 0.81 -10.07
CA LEU A 56 -6.66 -0.63 -10.07
C LEU A 56 -6.39 -1.15 -11.49
N SER A 57 -5.60 -2.21 -11.59
CA SER A 57 -5.41 -2.99 -12.81
C SER A 57 -5.39 -4.49 -12.52
N ASP A 58 -5.41 -5.30 -13.57
CA ASP A 58 -5.16 -6.75 -13.53
C ASP A 58 -5.95 -7.52 -12.45
N GLU A 59 -5.25 -8.23 -11.56
CA GLU A 59 -5.86 -9.06 -10.52
C GLU A 59 -6.59 -8.24 -9.46
N ALA A 60 -6.08 -7.07 -9.10
CA ALA A 60 -6.75 -6.17 -8.17
C ALA A 60 -8.09 -5.64 -8.74
N LEU A 61 -8.14 -5.33 -10.04
CA LEU A 61 -9.37 -4.93 -10.70
C LEU A 61 -10.38 -6.10 -10.80
N LYS A 62 -9.91 -7.30 -11.14
CA LYS A 62 -10.75 -8.52 -11.16
C LYS A 62 -11.33 -8.82 -9.77
N TRP A 63 -10.50 -8.72 -8.74
CA TRP A 63 -10.91 -8.89 -7.34
C TRP A 63 -11.98 -7.88 -6.95
N TYR A 64 -11.75 -6.59 -7.26
CA TYR A 64 -12.71 -5.52 -6.96
C TYR A 64 -14.07 -5.79 -7.62
N ASN A 65 -14.07 -6.17 -8.90
CA ASN A 65 -15.30 -6.47 -9.63
C ASN A 65 -16.10 -7.63 -9.04
N ARG A 66 -15.43 -8.60 -8.38
CA ARG A 66 -16.10 -9.71 -7.68
C ARG A 66 -16.70 -9.33 -6.33
N GLN A 67 -16.24 -8.23 -5.72
CA GLN A 67 -16.64 -7.78 -4.38
C GLN A 67 -17.40 -6.44 -4.40
N LEU A 68 -17.77 -5.93 -5.59
CA LEU A 68 -18.38 -4.61 -5.85
C LEU A 68 -19.55 -4.23 -4.92
N ILE A 69 -20.27 -5.21 -4.38
CA ILE A 69 -21.47 -5.02 -3.53
C ILE A 69 -21.12 -4.87 -2.04
N LYS A 70 -19.87 -5.13 -1.61
CA LYS A 70 -19.51 -5.28 -0.18
C LYS A 70 -18.86 -4.06 0.47
N PHE A 71 -18.58 -2.99 -0.27
CA PHE A 71 -17.83 -1.84 0.27
C PHE A 71 -18.73 -0.62 0.46
N GLU A 72 -19.23 -0.42 1.69
CA GLU A 72 -20.05 0.73 2.06
C GLU A 72 -19.22 1.97 2.36
N THR A 73 -18.04 1.79 2.95
CA THR A 73 -17.11 2.88 3.30
C THR A 73 -15.78 2.78 2.54
N TRP A 74 -15.01 3.87 2.52
CA TRP A 74 -13.65 3.82 1.98
C TRP A 74 -12.74 2.95 2.84
N SER A 75 -12.93 2.97 4.16
CA SER A 75 -12.19 2.14 5.11
C SER A 75 -12.39 0.64 4.85
N ASP A 76 -13.62 0.20 4.55
CA ASP A 76 -13.90 -1.20 4.25
C ASP A 76 -13.13 -1.68 3.02
N PHE A 77 -13.08 -0.83 1.98
CA PHE A 77 -12.29 -1.10 0.79
C PHE A 77 -10.80 -1.22 1.13
N GLN A 78 -10.25 -0.30 1.93
CA GLN A 78 -8.83 -0.33 2.30
C GLN A 78 -8.45 -1.60 3.08
N ASN A 79 -9.29 -1.98 4.04
CA ASN A 79 -9.07 -3.19 4.85
C ASN A 79 -9.16 -4.44 3.98
N ALA A 80 -10.21 -4.56 3.17
CA ALA A 80 -10.37 -5.69 2.28
C ALA A 80 -9.24 -5.80 1.25
N LEU A 81 -8.73 -4.66 0.75
CA LEU A 81 -7.60 -4.64 -0.17
C LEU A 81 -6.31 -5.12 0.51
N LYS A 82 -6.05 -4.70 1.75
CA LYS A 82 -4.88 -5.14 2.53
C LYS A 82 -4.94 -6.63 2.85
N ASP A 83 -6.13 -7.14 3.17
CA ASP A 83 -6.32 -8.56 3.49
C ASP A 83 -6.12 -9.47 2.26
N ASN A 84 -6.53 -9.00 1.08
CA ASN A 84 -6.40 -9.77 -0.16
C ASN A 84 -5.03 -9.62 -0.84
N PHE A 85 -4.36 -8.49 -0.62
CA PHE A 85 -3.04 -8.19 -1.20
C PHE A 85 -2.05 -7.82 -0.09
N PRO A 86 -1.66 -8.79 0.76
CA PRO A 86 -0.73 -8.52 1.84
C PRO A 86 0.60 -8.02 1.27
N SER A 87 1.13 -6.95 1.88
CA SER A 87 2.46 -6.45 1.50
C SER A 87 3.51 -7.52 1.79
N PRO A 88 4.55 -7.64 0.94
CA PRO A 88 5.67 -8.51 1.25
C PRO A 88 6.28 -8.09 2.61
N PRO A 89 6.80 -9.05 3.39
CA PRO A 89 7.44 -8.74 4.65
C PRO A 89 8.54 -7.70 4.42
N ASP A 90 8.55 -6.66 5.24
CA ASP A 90 9.57 -5.64 5.17
C ASP A 90 10.94 -6.29 5.43
N PRO A 91 11.90 -6.24 4.50
CA PRO A 91 13.24 -6.82 4.71
C PRO A 91 13.94 -6.22 5.94
N SER A 92 13.58 -4.98 6.33
CA SER A 92 14.03 -4.32 7.55
C SER A 92 13.55 -5.00 8.84
N ARG A 93 12.44 -5.74 8.77
CA ARG A 93 11.84 -6.54 9.85
C ARG A 93 12.13 -8.04 9.69
N SER A 94 12.99 -8.43 8.76
CA SER A 94 13.44 -9.82 8.67
C SER A 94 14.13 -10.23 9.97
N ILE A 95 14.00 -11.50 10.34
CA ILE A 95 14.54 -12.12 11.56
C ILE A 95 16.01 -11.77 11.81
N ILE A 96 16.76 -11.43 10.76
CA ILE A 96 18.14 -10.95 10.79
C ILE A 96 18.30 -9.67 11.64
N HIS A 97 17.37 -8.71 11.54
CA HIS A 97 17.43 -7.48 12.36
C HIS A 97 17.11 -7.73 13.84
N GLN A 98 16.30 -8.75 14.15
CA GLN A 98 16.08 -9.21 15.52
C GLN A 98 17.30 -9.98 16.05
N GLN A 99 18.00 -10.74 15.22
CA GLN A 99 19.22 -11.44 15.62
C GLN A 99 20.37 -10.46 15.92
N ILE A 100 20.52 -9.38 15.14
CA ILE A 100 21.55 -8.35 15.38
C ILE A 100 21.30 -7.58 16.69
N LEU A 101 20.03 -7.32 17.06
CA LEU A 101 19.71 -6.60 18.30
C LEU A 101 19.75 -7.48 19.57
N CYS A 102 19.71 -8.81 19.43
CA CYS A 102 19.77 -9.75 20.55
C CYS A 102 21.18 -10.25 20.88
N TRP A 103 22.18 -9.97 20.05
CA TRP A 103 23.58 -10.26 20.39
C TRP A 103 24.13 -9.16 21.29
N LYS A 104 23.89 -9.30 22.60
CA LYS A 104 24.76 -8.67 23.59
C LYS A 104 26.03 -9.50 23.67
N GLN A 105 27.15 -8.88 23.29
CA GLN A 105 28.49 -9.45 23.46
C GLN A 105 28.62 -9.95 24.91
N GLY A 106 28.88 -11.25 25.10
CA GLY A 106 29.19 -11.79 26.41
C GLY A 106 30.56 -11.29 26.86
N ASP A 107 30.72 -11.01 28.16
CA ASP A 107 31.93 -10.42 28.77
C ASP A 107 33.26 -11.19 28.52
N THR A 108 33.23 -12.31 27.80
CA THR A 108 34.39 -13.17 27.52
C THR A 108 34.78 -13.25 26.04
N GLU A 109 34.12 -12.54 25.13
CA GLU A 109 34.43 -12.67 23.69
C GLU A 109 35.41 -11.59 23.18
N ILE A 110 36.57 -12.07 22.72
CA ILE A 110 37.68 -11.27 22.20
C ILE A 110 37.29 -10.64 20.87
N PHE A 111 37.57 -9.34 20.73
CA PHE A 111 37.18 -8.42 19.65
C PHE A 111 37.52 -8.87 18.19
N THR A 112 38.36 -9.89 17.99
CA THR A 112 38.88 -10.26 16.67
C THR A 112 38.00 -11.22 15.85
N ALA A 113 36.86 -11.69 16.38
CA ALA A 113 35.99 -12.61 15.64
C ALA A 113 35.02 -11.93 14.65
N TYR A 114 35.01 -10.60 14.56
CA TYR A 114 33.98 -9.85 13.83
C TYR A 114 34.29 -9.48 12.37
N TYR A 115 35.47 -9.83 11.84
CA TYR A 115 35.83 -9.59 10.44
C TYR A 115 36.55 -10.80 9.83
N CYS A 116 35.78 -11.78 9.37
CA CYS A 116 36.13 -12.68 8.26
C CYS A 116 34.86 -12.92 7.43
#